data_AF-A0A420DGK0-F1
#
_entry.id   AF-A0A420DGK0-F1
#
_cell.length_a   1.000
_cell.length_b   1.000
_cell.length_c   1.000
_cell.angle_alpha   90.00
_cell.angle_beta   90.00
_cell.angle_gamma   90.00
#
_symmetry.space_group_name_H-M   'P 1'
#
loop_
_entity.id
_entity.type
_entity.pdbx_description
1 polymer ?
#
loop_
_entity_poly.entity_id
_entity_poly.type
_entity_poly.pdbx_seq_one_letter_code
_entity_poly.pdbx_strand_id
1 'polypeptide(L)' 'MAKKSVASLQTGSKRLTKAIKMVKSPKTGAYMFVESVMAPEFVNDFLNKK' A
#
# COMPACT_ATOMS: atom_id res chain seq x y z
N MET A 1 -3.79 37.75 28.27
CA MET A 1 -4.42 36.68 27.44
C MET A 1 -3.30 35.87 26.81
N ALA A 2 -2.94 34.71 27.38
CA ALA A 2 -1.89 33.86 26.84
C ALA A 2 -2.41 33.16 25.59
N LYS A 3 -1.79 33.41 24.43
CA LYS A 3 -2.05 32.66 23.19
C LYS A 3 -1.54 31.23 23.42
N LYS A 4 -2.39 30.35 23.93
CA LYS A 4 -2.12 28.90 23.92
C LYS A 4 -2.11 28.49 22.46
N SER A 5 -0.92 28.29 21.90
CA SER A 5 -0.77 27.65 20.60
C SER A 5 -1.35 26.24 20.70
N VAL A 6 -2.51 26.03 20.08
CA VAL A 6 -3.06 24.67 19.94
C VAL A 6 -2.19 23.97 18.91
N ALA A 7 -1.35 23.04 19.37
CA ALA A 7 -0.62 22.16 18.47
C ALA A 7 -1.65 21.26 17.76
N SER A 8 -1.87 21.48 16.47
CA SER A 8 -2.69 20.57 15.66
C SER A 8 -1.98 19.22 15.56
N LEU A 9 -2.62 18.15 16.03
CA LEU A 9 -2.16 16.80 15.76
C LEU A 9 -2.32 16.56 14.25
N GLN A 10 -1.24 16.32 13.51
CA GLN A 10 -1.33 15.95 12.10
C GLN A 10 -1.99 14.56 11.98
N THR A 11 -3.32 14.54 11.90
CA THR A 11 -4.13 13.34 11.63
C THR A 11 -4.03 13.01 10.15
N GLY A 12 -2.88 12.50 9.76
CA GLY A 12 -2.54 12.17 8.38
C GLY A 12 -1.34 11.23 8.35
N SER A 13 -1.47 10.07 8.98
CA SER A 13 -0.44 9.03 8.82
C SER A 13 -0.42 8.62 7.35
N LYS A 14 0.78 8.59 6.75
CA LYS A 14 0.98 8.03 5.41
C LYS A 14 0.73 6.53 5.49
N ARG A 15 -0.55 6.15 5.38
CA ARG A 15 -0.98 4.75 5.40
C ARG A 15 -0.38 4.06 4.20
N LEU A 16 0.45 3.06 4.44
CA LEU A 16 0.98 2.16 3.41
C LEU A 16 0.22 0.83 3.49
N THR A 17 0.01 0.21 2.33
CA THR A 17 -0.68 -1.07 2.20
C THR A 17 0.26 -2.06 1.53
N LYS A 18 0.36 -3.27 2.09
CA LYS A 18 1.06 -4.39 1.46
C LYS A 18 0.07 -5.10 0.52
N ALA A 19 0.29 -5.00 -0.78
CA ALA A 19 -0.50 -5.70 -1.78
C ALA A 19 0.22 -6.99 -2.19
N ILE A 20 -0.50 -8.11 -2.17
CA ILE A 20 0.02 -9.44 -2.52
C ILE A 20 -0.80 -9.97 -3.69
N LYS A 21 -0.12 -10.32 -4.80
CA LYS A 21 -0.77 -10.94 -5.96
C LYS A 21 -0.17 -12.31 -6.26
N MET A 22 -1.01 -13.20 -6.76
CA MET A 22 -0.61 -14.52 -7.21
C MET A 22 -0.28 -14.45 -8.70
N VAL A 23 0.92 -14.88 -9.09
CA VAL A 23 1.36 -14.94 -10.49
C VAL A 23 1.83 -16.35 -10.82
N LYS A 24 1.48 -16.82 -12.01
CA LYS A 24 1.91 -18.14 -12.49
C LYS A 24 3.35 -18.05 -12.98
N SER A 25 4.21 -18.90 -12.45
CA SER A 25 5.61 -19.02 -12.88
C SER A 25 5.67 -19.53 -14.32
N PRO A 26 6.34 -18.82 -15.25
CA PRO A 26 6.49 -19.29 -16.63
C PRO A 26 7.39 -20.53 -16.74
N LYS A 27 8.28 -20.74 -15.76
CA LYS A 27 9.23 -21.85 -15.75
C LYS A 27 8.62 -23.16 -15.26
N THR A 28 7.79 -23.10 -14.22
CA THR A 28 7.32 -24.31 -13.51
C THR A 28 5.80 -24.47 -13.53
N GLY A 29 5.05 -23.45 -13.97
CA GLY A 29 3.59 -23.45 -13.94
C GLY A 29 2.98 -23.34 -12.54
N ALA A 30 3.80 -23.39 -11.48
CA ALA A 30 3.39 -23.17 -10.10
C ALA A 30 3.03 -21.70 -9.87
N TYR A 31 2.16 -21.47 -8.89
CA TYR A 31 1.82 -20.11 -8.50
C TYR A 31 2.78 -19.59 -7.44
N MET A 32 3.20 -18.34 -7.60
CA MET A 32 4.08 -17.62 -6.69
C MET A 32 3.37 -16.35 -6.22
N PHE A 33 3.67 -15.94 -4.99
CA PHE A 33 3.19 -14.67 -4.45
C PHE A 33 4.22 -13.57 -4.73
N VAL A 34 3.75 -12.45 -5.28
CA VAL A 34 4.53 -11.22 -5.44
C VAL A 34 3.92 -10.17 -4.53
N GLU A 35 4.75 -9.59 -3.67
CA GLU A 35 4.36 -8.57 -2.72
C GLU A 35 4.98 -7.22 -3.02
N SER A 36 4.26 -6.15 -2.75
CA SER A 36 4.79 -4.78 -2.80
C SER A 36 4.07 -3.88 -1.80
N VAL A 37 4.82 -2.93 -1.22
CA VAL A 37 4.29 -1.94 -0.29
C VAL A 37 4.05 -0.65 -1.05
N MET A 38 2.82 -0.17 -1.08
CA MET A 38 2.41 1.02 -1.84
C MET A 38 1.33 1.81 -1.11
N ALA A 39 1.00 2.99 -1.64
CA ALA A 39 -0.13 3.76 -1.14
C ALA A 39 -1.46 3.07 -1.52
N PRO A 40 -2.51 3.15 -0.68
CA PRO A 40 -3.79 2.46 -0.87
C PRO A 40 -4.44 2.72 -2.24
N GLU A 41 -4.27 3.91 -2.79
CA GLU A 41 -4.80 4.34 -4.09
C GLU A 41 -4.27 3.51 -5.26
N PHE A 42 -3.04 2.98 -5.17
CA PHE A 42 -2.40 2.21 -6.25
C PHE A 42 -2.66 0.71 -6.18
N VAL A 43 -3.32 0.23 -5.12
CA VAL A 43 -3.53 -1.21 -4.89
C VAL A 43 -4.37 -1.84 -5.99
N ASN A 44 -5.42 -1.16 -6.45
CA ASN A 44 -6.30 -1.68 -7.51
C ASN A 44 -5.55 -1.83 -8.84
N ASP A 45 -4.71 -0.85 -9.19
CA ASP A 45 -3.90 -0.90 -10.41
C ASP A 45 -2.88 -2.05 -10.36
N PHE A 46 -2.29 -2.28 -9.19
CA PHE A 46 -1.36 -3.40 -8.98
C PHE A 46 -2.03 -4.76 -9.15
N LEU A 47 -3.25 -4.93 -8.62
CA LEU A 47 -4.00 -6.19 -8.69
C LEU A 47 -4.55 -6.45 -10.11
N ASN A 48 -4.92 -5.42 -10.85
CA ASN A 48 -5.45 -5.54 -12.22
C ASN A 48 -4.37 -5.80 -13.27
N LYS A 49 -3.09 -5.64 -12.93
CA LYS A 49 -1.96 -5.89 -13.83
C LYS A 49 -1.78 -7.39 -14.08
N LYS A 50 -2.20 -7.84 -15.26
CA LYS A 50 -2.03 -9.21 -15.78
C LYS A 50 -0.56 -9.63 -15.88
#